data_AF-A0A662G1L0-F1
#
_entry.id   AF-A0A662G1L0-F1
#
_cell.length_a   1.000
_cell.length_b   1.000
_cell.length_c   1.000
_cell.angle_alpha   90.00
_cell.angle_beta   90.00
_cell.angle_gamma   90.00
#
_symmetry.space_group_name_H-M   'P 1'
#
loop_
_entity.id
_entity.type
_entity.pdbx_description
1 polymer ?
#
loop_
_entity_poly.entity_id
_entity_poly.type
_entity_poly.pdbx_seq_one_letter_code
_entity_poly.pdbx_strand_id
1 'polypeptide(L)'
;MVVRVKVRLRALKGSIGEVVESVAVLNSGYESVEEEVIIPVRVAERLGLWPRLPEGTEVEEYEVAGGIRVRTYFIRDCLEVQVITEDSISKPVKTVAVIMEGQDEILLSDASISAHRIVIEDAKEGLWRFRGEEKLRKSEKPQYW
;
A
#
# COMPACT_ATOMS: atom_id res chain seq x y z
N MET A 1 -18.41 -3.96 -1.45
CA MET A 1 -17.36 -3.20 -2.15
C MET A 1 -16.06 -3.50 -1.41
N VAL A 2 -14.90 -3.20 -1.97
CA VAL A 2 -13.63 -3.23 -1.22
C VAL A 2 -13.31 -1.78 -0.90
N VAL A 3 -12.96 -1.47 0.35
CA VAL A 3 -12.69 -0.09 0.76
C VAL A 3 -11.34 0.35 0.20
N ARG A 4 -11.34 1.48 -0.49
CA ARG A 4 -10.18 2.07 -1.12
C ARG A 4 -10.02 3.52 -0.73
N VAL A 5 -8.78 3.95 -0.59
CA VAL A 5 -8.41 5.34 -0.27
C VAL A 5 -7.37 5.84 -1.25
N LYS A 6 -7.39 7.15 -1.52
CA LYS A 6 -6.32 7.78 -2.28
C LYS A 6 -5.07 7.87 -1.40
N VAL A 7 -3.92 7.50 -1.96
CA VAL A 7 -2.63 7.54 -1.28
C VAL A 7 -1.60 8.33 -2.09
N ARG A 8 -0.67 8.95 -1.38
CA ARG A 8 0.58 9.49 -1.91
C ARG A 8 1.73 8.64 -1.40
N LEU A 9 2.55 8.17 -2.33
CA LEU A 9 3.66 7.28 -2.11
C LEU A 9 4.97 7.98 -2.47
N ARG A 10 5.97 7.89 -1.60
CA ARG A 10 7.32 8.41 -1.84
C ARG A 10 8.34 7.38 -1.41
N ALA A 11 9.24 7.00 -2.31
CA ALA A 11 10.37 6.15 -1.95
C ALA A 11 11.41 6.92 -1.14
N LEU A 12 11.91 6.28 -0.09
CA LEU A 12 12.99 6.78 0.79
C LEU A 12 14.33 6.09 0.50
N LYS A 13 14.31 5.01 -0.28
CA LYS A 13 15.48 4.23 -0.72
C LYS A 13 15.37 3.96 -2.23
N GLY A 14 16.42 3.40 -2.81
CA GLY A 14 16.47 3.05 -4.23
C GLY A 14 17.04 4.17 -5.10
N SER A 15 16.72 4.10 -6.39
CA SER A 15 17.10 5.14 -7.35
C SER A 15 16.14 6.34 -7.29
N ILE A 16 16.51 7.46 -7.91
CA ILE A 16 15.64 8.64 -7.97
C ILE A 16 14.37 8.27 -8.76
N GLY A 17 13.27 8.13 -8.04
CA GLY A 17 11.92 7.97 -8.59
C GLY A 17 11.06 9.21 -8.36
N GLU A 18 9.82 9.15 -8.82
CA GLU A 18 8.84 10.21 -8.61
C GLU A 18 7.95 9.94 -7.39
N VAL A 19 7.15 10.95 -7.02
CA VAL A 19 6.06 10.78 -6.05
C VAL A 19 4.85 10.24 -6.80
N VAL A 20 4.30 9.13 -6.34
CA VAL A 20 3.13 8.48 -6.97
C VAL A 20 1.88 8.77 -6.16
N GLU A 21 0.88 9.40 -6.77
CA GLU A 21 -0.49 9.42 -6.22
C GLU A 21 -1.32 8.32 -6.87
N SER A 22 -2.01 7.52 -6.06
CA SER A 22 -2.80 6.39 -6.55
C SER A 22 -3.95 6.04 -5.61
N VAL A 23 -4.67 4.97 -5.90
CA VAL A 23 -5.69 4.39 -5.03
C VAL A 23 -5.18 3.07 -4.47
N ALA A 24 -5.35 2.87 -3.17
CA ALA A 24 -4.97 1.65 -2.47
C ALA A 24 -6.16 1.03 -1.76
N VAL A 25 -6.18 -0.30 -1.73
CA VAL A 25 -7.12 -1.13 -0.98
C VAL A 25 -6.72 -1.17 0.49
N LEU A 26 -7.69 -0.98 1.38
CA LEU A 26 -7.53 -1.27 2.79
C LEU A 26 -7.76 -2.77 3.01
N ASN A 27 -6.69 -3.56 3.05
CA ASN A 27 -6.77 -5.00 3.20
C ASN A 27 -6.59 -5.41 4.67
N SER A 28 -7.67 -5.40 5.45
CA SER A 28 -7.64 -5.84 6.85
C SER A 28 -7.40 -7.34 7.04
N GLY A 29 -7.44 -8.14 5.96
CA GLY A 29 -7.09 -9.57 6.00
C GLY A 29 -5.62 -9.83 5.68
N TYR A 30 -4.85 -8.78 5.37
CA TYR A 30 -3.40 -8.84 5.26
C TYR A 30 -2.81 -8.45 6.61
N GLU A 31 -2.60 -9.47 7.44
CA GLU A 31 -2.03 -9.34 8.78
C GLU A 31 -0.51 -9.25 8.71
N SER A 32 0.06 -8.22 9.33
CA SER A 32 1.50 -7.97 9.34
C SER A 32 1.93 -7.36 10.67
N VAL A 33 3.17 -7.63 11.10
CA VAL A 33 3.73 -7.02 12.32
C VAL A 33 4.17 -5.59 12.06
N GLU A 34 4.76 -5.32 10.89
CA GLU A 34 5.17 -4.00 10.44
C GLU A 34 4.12 -3.39 9.53
N GLU A 35 4.13 -2.06 9.39
CA GLU A 35 3.28 -1.40 8.40
C GLU A 35 3.75 -1.75 6.99
N GLU A 36 3.08 -2.73 6.38
CA GLU A 36 3.40 -3.21 5.04
C GLU A 36 2.46 -2.61 3.99
N VAL A 37 3.04 -2.30 2.83
CA VAL A 37 2.29 -1.85 1.66
C VAL A 37 2.75 -2.66 0.44
N ILE A 38 1.85 -3.48 -0.07
CA ILE A 38 2.08 -4.20 -1.33
C ILE A 38 1.91 -3.22 -2.48
N ILE A 39 2.91 -3.15 -3.35
CA ILE A 39 2.90 -2.33 -4.55
C ILE A 39 3.10 -3.20 -5.82
N PRO A 40 2.31 -2.95 -6.88
CA PRO A 40 2.57 -3.50 -8.21
C PRO A 40 3.96 -3.15 -8.72
N VAL A 41 4.56 -4.00 -9.57
CA VAL A 41 5.87 -3.74 -10.20
C VAL A 41 5.88 -2.39 -10.92
N ARG A 42 4.79 -2.03 -11.62
CA ARG A 42 4.69 -0.74 -12.32
C ARG A 42 4.70 0.48 -11.38
N VAL A 43 4.23 0.32 -10.14
CA VAL A 43 4.36 1.36 -9.10
C VAL A 43 5.80 1.43 -8.61
N ALA A 44 6.43 0.27 -8.37
CA ALA A 44 7.81 0.19 -7.93
C ALA A 44 8.79 0.81 -8.95
N GLU A 45 8.54 0.64 -10.24
CA GLU A 45 9.30 1.29 -11.32
C GLU A 45 9.25 2.81 -11.23
N ARG A 46 8.04 3.38 -11.08
CA ARG A 46 7.86 4.84 -10.95
C ARG A 46 8.51 5.39 -9.70
N LEU A 47 8.45 4.64 -8.60
CA LEU A 47 9.09 4.97 -7.34
C LEU A 47 10.62 4.79 -7.35
N GLY A 48 11.22 4.27 -8.42
CA GLY A 48 12.66 4.04 -8.51
C GLY A 48 13.17 2.85 -7.67
N LEU A 49 12.26 1.96 -7.26
CA LEU A 49 12.53 0.75 -6.48
C LEU A 49 12.76 -0.49 -7.35
N TRP A 50 12.45 -0.40 -8.65
CA TRP A 50 12.59 -1.46 -9.64
C TRP A 50 13.19 -0.91 -10.94
N PRO A 51 13.96 -1.69 -11.74
CA PRO A 51 14.37 -3.09 -11.53
C PRO A 51 15.59 -3.25 -10.61
N ARG A 52 16.27 -2.15 -10.26
CA ARG A 52 17.39 -2.18 -9.33
C ARG A 52 16.88 -2.05 -7.90
N LEU A 53 16.79 -3.19 -7.24
CA LEU A 53 16.35 -3.29 -5.84
C LEU A 53 17.31 -2.56 -4.89
N PRO A 54 16.80 -1.84 -3.89
CA PRO A 54 17.63 -1.24 -2.84
C PRO A 54 18.43 -2.29 -2.04
N GLU A 55 19.55 -1.86 -1.47
CA GLU A 55 20.34 -2.71 -0.56
C GLU A 55 19.51 -3.13 0.66
N GLY A 56 19.68 -4.38 1.11
CA GLY A 56 18.94 -4.96 2.22
C GLY A 56 17.52 -5.43 1.87
N THR A 57 17.19 -5.55 0.57
CA THR A 57 15.93 -6.17 0.13
C THR A 57 15.91 -7.65 0.48
N GLU A 58 14.88 -8.08 1.20
CA GLU A 58 14.60 -9.49 1.52
C GLU A 58 13.74 -10.09 0.39
N VAL A 59 14.07 -11.29 -0.07
CA VAL A 59 13.37 -11.96 -1.19
C VAL A 59 12.75 -13.26 -0.71
N GLU A 60 11.45 -13.39 -0.91
CA GLU A 60 10.69 -14.60 -0.58
C GLU A 60 10.06 -15.18 -1.85
N GLU A 61 10.17 -16.51 -2.03
CA GLU A 61 9.46 -17.24 -3.08
C GLU A 61 8.30 -18.01 -2.46
N TYR A 62 7.07 -17.65 -2.82
CA TYR A 62 5.85 -18.36 -2.44
C TYR A 62 5.45 -19.34 -3.54
N GLU A 63 5.37 -20.62 -3.24
CA GLU A 63 4.79 -21.62 -4.14
C GLU A 63 3.26 -21.65 -3.94
N VAL A 64 2.52 -21.15 -4.93
CA VAL A 64 1.05 -21.22 -4.93
C VAL A 64 0.57 -22.47 -5.68
N ALA A 65 -0.73 -22.78 -5.52
CA ALA A 65 -1.35 -23.96 -6.12
C ALA A 65 -1.04 -24.05 -7.63
N GLY A 66 -0.52 -25.21 -8.05
CA GLY A 66 -0.09 -25.44 -9.44
C GLY A 66 1.41 -25.22 -9.70
N GLY A 67 2.22 -24.98 -8.67
CA GLY A 67 3.69 -24.87 -8.80
C GLY A 67 4.17 -23.52 -9.31
N ILE A 68 3.29 -22.51 -9.34
CA ILE A 68 3.65 -21.14 -9.69
C ILE A 68 4.41 -20.55 -8.50
N ARG A 69 5.60 -20.02 -8.76
CA ARG A 69 6.38 -19.30 -7.76
C ARG A 69 6.13 -17.81 -7.90
N VAL A 70 5.60 -17.19 -6.87
CA VAL A 70 5.47 -15.74 -6.78
C VAL A 70 6.64 -15.20 -5.99
N ARG A 71 7.45 -14.34 -6.61
CA ARG A 71 8.52 -13.63 -5.91
C ARG A 71 7.95 -12.38 -5.27
N THR A 72 8.27 -12.23 -4.00
CA THR A 72 7.90 -11.08 -3.19
C THR A 72 9.18 -10.45 -2.64
N TYR A 73 9.32 -9.13 -2.77
CA TYR A 73 10.50 -8.39 -2.37
C TYR A 73 10.13 -7.41 -1.26
N PHE A 74 10.69 -7.60 -0.07
CA PHE A 74 10.42 -6.77 1.11
C PHE A 74 11.55 -5.76 1.29
N ILE A 75 11.20 -4.49 1.34
CA ILE A 75 12.16 -3.40 1.51
C ILE A 75 11.73 -2.57 2.72
N ARG A 76 12.36 -2.84 3.87
CA ARG A 76 12.06 -2.15 5.13
C ARG A 76 12.41 -0.67 5.05
N ASP A 77 11.64 0.17 5.77
CA ASP A 77 11.86 1.62 5.87
C ASP A 77 11.95 2.36 4.51
N CYS A 78 11.29 1.82 3.48
CA CYS A 78 11.53 2.21 2.09
C CYS A 78 10.47 3.16 1.53
N LEU A 79 9.29 3.19 2.13
CA LEU A 79 8.15 3.89 1.56
C LEU A 79 7.52 4.80 2.60
N GLU A 80 7.29 6.05 2.21
CA GLU A 80 6.46 6.98 2.95
C GLU A 80 5.08 7.03 2.30
N VAL A 81 4.04 6.79 3.11
CA VAL A 81 2.65 6.76 2.67
C VAL A 81 1.86 7.83 3.39
N GLN A 82 1.04 8.55 2.63
CA GLN A 82 0.03 9.47 3.14
C GLN A 82 -1.31 9.15 2.50
N VAL A 83 -2.38 9.25 3.29
CA VAL A 83 -3.75 9.15 2.79
C VAL A 83 -4.22 10.55 2.41
N ILE A 84 -4.74 10.70 1.20
CA ILE A 84 -5.25 11.97 0.68
C ILE A 84 -6.78 11.92 0.67
N THR A 85 -7.41 12.97 1.17
CA THR A 85 -8.83 13.23 0.99
C THR A 85 -9.04 14.59 0.33
N GLU A 86 -10.28 14.95 0.02
CA GLU A 86 -10.64 16.24 -0.57
C GLU A 86 -10.32 17.44 0.34
N ASP A 87 -10.25 17.20 1.65
CA ASP A 87 -10.19 18.20 2.71
C ASP A 87 -8.96 18.05 3.63
N SER A 88 -8.18 16.98 3.48
CA SER A 88 -7.05 16.70 4.37
C SER A 88 -6.00 15.79 3.73
N ILE A 89 -4.79 15.82 4.29
CA ILE A 89 -3.73 14.85 3.99
C ILE A 89 -3.24 14.31 5.34
N SER A 90 -3.16 12.99 5.46
CA SER A 90 -2.67 12.37 6.70
C SER A 90 -1.20 12.70 6.95
N LYS A 91 -0.77 12.46 8.19
CA LYS A 91 0.67 12.40 8.48
C LYS A 91 1.33 11.30 7.64
N PRO A 92 2.59 11.48 7.23
CA PRO A 92 3.36 10.41 6.61
C PRO A 92 3.59 9.27 7.59
N VAL A 93 3.37 8.05 7.12
CA VAL A 93 3.75 6.81 7.81
C VAL A 93 4.85 6.16 7.00
N LYS A 94 5.95 5.80 7.66
CA LYS A 94 7.01 5.01 7.03
C LYS A 94 6.61 3.54 7.08
N THR A 95 6.71 2.86 5.94
CA THR A 95 6.23 1.50 5.73
C THR A 95 7.30 0.64 5.06
N VAL A 96 7.14 -0.67 5.19
CA VAL A 96 7.83 -1.66 4.36
C VAL A 96 7.18 -1.63 2.97
N ALA A 97 7.99 -1.50 1.93
CA ALA A 97 7.52 -1.67 0.54
C ALA A 97 7.59 -3.16 0.19
N VAL A 98 6.48 -3.73 -0.23
CA VAL A 98 6.40 -5.14 -0.64
C VAL A 98 6.10 -5.19 -2.13
N ILE A 99 7.11 -5.45 -2.96
CA ILE A 99 6.93 -5.57 -4.41
C ILE A 99 6.46 -7.00 -4.69
N MET A 100 5.28 -7.15 -5.29
CA MET A 100 4.70 -8.46 -5.61
C MET A 100 4.38 -8.54 -7.10
N GLU A 101 4.91 -9.56 -7.76
CA GLU A 101 4.59 -9.84 -9.16
C GLU A 101 3.15 -10.32 -9.31
N GLY A 102 2.45 -9.87 -10.36
CA GLY A 102 1.05 -10.22 -10.62
C GLY A 102 0.00 -9.47 -9.79
N GLN A 103 0.43 -8.55 -8.92
CA GLN A 103 -0.47 -7.68 -8.17
C GLN A 103 -0.86 -6.45 -9.01
N ASP A 104 -2.17 -6.17 -9.11
CA ASP A 104 -2.70 -5.07 -9.95
C ASP A 104 -3.16 -3.83 -9.15
N GLU A 105 -3.34 -3.94 -7.84
CA GLU A 105 -3.72 -2.82 -6.96
C GLU A 105 -2.74 -2.68 -5.79
N ILE A 106 -2.58 -1.46 -5.28
CA ILE A 106 -1.80 -1.24 -4.04
C ILE A 106 -2.63 -1.71 -2.85
N LEU A 107 -2.01 -2.43 -1.91
CA LEU A 107 -2.69 -2.93 -0.70
C LEU A 107 -2.00 -2.37 0.55
N LEU A 108 -2.78 -1.82 1.49
CA LEU A 108 -2.31 -1.52 2.84
C LEU A 108 -2.68 -2.70 3.75
N SER A 109 -1.71 -3.16 4.54
CA SER A 109 -1.93 -4.16 5.58
C SER A 109 -2.77 -3.62 6.74
N ASP A 110 -3.23 -4.51 7.63
CA ASP A 110 -3.92 -4.15 8.87
C ASP A 110 -3.12 -3.18 9.75
N ALA A 111 -1.81 -3.41 9.90
CA ALA A 111 -0.89 -2.55 10.62
C ALA A 111 -0.81 -1.17 9.97
N SER A 112 -0.67 -1.10 8.64
CA SER A 112 -0.65 0.17 7.91
C SER A 112 -1.97 0.93 8.04
N ILE A 113 -3.13 0.24 7.95
CA ILE A 113 -4.45 0.83 8.19
C ILE A 113 -4.54 1.44 9.59
N SER A 114 -4.06 0.71 10.59
CA SER A 114 -4.03 1.14 11.99
C SER A 114 -3.13 2.37 12.19
N ALA A 115 -1.92 2.36 11.61
CA ALA A 115 -0.96 3.46 11.69
C ALA A 115 -1.47 4.75 11.03
N HIS A 116 -2.17 4.62 9.89
CA HIS A 116 -2.87 5.73 9.24
C HIS A 116 -4.15 6.16 9.95
N ARG A 117 -4.50 5.48 11.05
CA ARG A 117 -5.69 5.75 11.86
C ARG A 117 -6.97 5.66 11.05
N ILE A 118 -7.08 4.73 10.11
CA ILE A 118 -8.30 4.53 9.34
C ILE A 118 -9.21 3.54 10.08
N VAL A 119 -10.51 3.82 10.06
CA VAL A 119 -11.57 2.90 10.49
C VAL A 119 -12.42 2.54 9.29
N ILE A 120 -12.54 1.25 9.01
CA ILE A 120 -13.50 0.71 8.05
C ILE A 120 -14.84 0.57 8.78
N GLU A 121 -15.83 1.37 8.39
CA GLU A 121 -17.15 1.41 9.03
C GLU A 121 -18.10 0.40 8.40
N ASP A 122 -18.10 0.32 7.06
CA ASP A 122 -18.87 -0.68 6.33
C ASP A 122 -18.09 -1.08 5.06
N ALA A 123 -17.53 -2.28 5.06
CA ALA A 123 -16.79 -2.79 3.90
C ALA A 123 -17.71 -2.96 2.68
N LYS A 124 -18.94 -3.44 2.85
CA LYS A 124 -19.85 -3.70 1.73
C LYS A 124 -20.24 -2.40 1.05
N GLU A 125 -20.54 -1.36 1.83
CA GLU A 125 -20.94 -0.03 1.34
C GLU A 125 -19.76 0.90 1.03
N GLY A 126 -18.52 0.47 1.31
CA GLY A 126 -17.33 1.24 1.06
C GLY A 126 -17.21 2.47 1.97
N LEU A 127 -17.67 2.37 3.22
CA LEU A 127 -17.66 3.47 4.18
C LEU A 127 -16.45 3.38 5.11
N TRP A 128 -15.78 4.51 5.30
CA TRP A 128 -14.63 4.63 6.19
C TRP A 128 -14.50 6.04 6.76
N ARG A 129 -13.64 6.20 7.75
CA ARG A 129 -13.28 7.52 8.33
C ARG A 129 -11.89 7.48 8.96
N PHE A 130 -11.32 8.64 9.26
CA PHE A 130 -10.20 8.69 10.20
C PHE A 130 -10.68 8.53 11.64
N ARG A 131 -9.87 7.88 12.48
CA ARG A 131 -10.17 7.62 13.88
C ARG A 131 -10.27 8.93 14.66
N GLY A 132 -11.49 9.23 15.11
CA GLY A 132 -11.84 10.44 15.84
C GLY A 132 -12.66 11.43 15.01
N GLU A 133 -12.83 11.19 13.70
CA GLU A 133 -13.75 11.97 12.88
C GLU A 133 -15.19 11.42 12.97
N GLU A 134 -16.19 12.29 12.83
CA GLU A 134 -17.59 11.88 12.61
C GLU A 134 -17.92 11.73 11.12
N LYS A 135 -17.12 12.36 10.26
CA LYS A 135 -17.33 12.39 8.81
C LYS A 135 -17.11 11.02 8.20
N LEU A 136 -18.17 10.42 7.65
CA LEU A 136 -18.08 9.23 6.82
C LEU A 136 -17.63 9.58 5.41
N ARG A 137 -16.70 8.79 4.90
CA ARG A 137 -16.09 8.91 3.58
C ARG A 137 -16.48 7.70 2.73
N LYS A 138 -16.61 7.91 1.43
CA LYS A 138 -16.88 6.86 0.45
C LYS A 138 -15.56 6.34 -0.12
N SER A 139 -15.56 5.05 -0.45
CA SER A 139 -14.45 4.39 -1.11
C SER A 139 -14.17 5.02 -2.47
N GLU A 140 -12.88 5.13 -2.80
CA GLU A 140 -12.44 5.47 -4.15
C GLU A 140 -12.79 4.36 -5.16
N LYS A 141 -12.83 4.73 -6.45
CA LYS A 141 -12.92 3.76 -7.55
C LYS A 141 -11.61 2.97 -7.65
N PRO A 142 -11.64 1.70 -8.11
CA PRO A 142 -10.43 0.92 -8.34
C PRO A 142 -9.47 1.63 -9.30
N GLN A 143 -8.17 1.53 -9.02
CA GLN A 143 -7.11 1.94 -9.93
C GLN A 143 -6.18 0.75 -10.11
N TYR A 144 -6.21 0.18 -11.31
CA TYR A 144 -5.32 -0.91 -11.68
C TYR A 144 -4.03 -0.34 -12.23
N TRP A 145 -2.94 -0.97 -11.86
CA TRP A 145 -1.60 -0.61 -12.28
C TRP A 145 -1.20 -1.40 -13.45
#